data_AF-A0A7V8FTC4-F1
#
_entry.id   AF-A0A7V8FTC4-F1
#
_cell.length_a   1.000
_cell.length_b   1.000
_cell.length_c   1.000
_cell.angle_alpha   90.00
_cell.angle_beta   90.00
_cell.angle_gamma   90.00
#
_symmetry.space_group_name_H-M   'P 1'
#
loop_
_entity.id
_entity.type
_entity.pdbx_description
1 polymer ?
#
loop_
_entity_poly.entity_id
_entity_poly.type
_entity_poly.pdbx_seq_one_letter_code
_entity_poly.pdbx_strand_id
1 'polypeptide(L)'
;MSIRIVLSGVFACVLPLSAALAQTAAPVNPPPTPVASDLTRTCNGNGGCVLTCMNQQGQSILTEQATRAVRIISLSNGNSEFRMDNGTAGVNVVLVSKDNLVCRLSGGT
;
A
#
# COMPACT_ATOMS: atom_id res chain seq x y z
N MET A 1 49.66 23.50 65.96
CA MET A 1 49.27 22.15 66.41
C MET A 1 47.83 21.92 65.94
N SER A 2 47.61 20.90 65.10
CA SER A 2 46.31 20.33 64.60
C SER A 2 45.48 21.20 63.60
N ILE A 3 45.39 20.96 62.26
CA ILE A 3 44.76 19.88 61.41
C ILE A 3 43.21 19.81 61.62
N ARG A 4 42.23 19.86 60.66
CA ARG A 4 41.94 19.17 59.36
C ARG A 4 40.63 19.77 58.72
N ILE A 5 40.49 20.02 57.39
CA ILE A 5 39.85 19.23 56.28
C ILE A 5 38.32 19.45 55.97
N VAL A 6 38.05 19.96 54.74
CA VAL A 6 37.12 19.57 53.61
C VAL A 6 35.58 19.75 53.66
N LEU A 7 34.99 20.36 52.60
CA LEU A 7 34.02 19.81 51.60
C LEU A 7 33.34 20.97 50.80
N SER A 8 33.55 21.07 49.48
CA SER A 8 32.67 20.60 48.37
C SER A 8 31.27 21.25 48.29
N GLY A 9 31.00 21.94 47.17
CA GLY A 9 29.64 22.38 46.80
C GLY A 9 29.61 23.29 45.58
N VAL A 10 29.77 22.73 44.39
CA VAL A 10 29.53 23.42 43.10
C VAL A 10 28.03 23.65 42.94
N PHE A 11 27.58 24.90 42.97
CA PHE A 11 26.18 25.26 42.73
C PHE A 11 25.96 25.48 41.22
N ALA A 12 25.61 24.41 40.51
CA ALA A 12 25.26 24.47 39.09
C ALA A 12 23.86 25.07 38.93
N CYS A 13 23.77 26.16 38.18
CA CYS A 13 22.54 26.82 37.76
C CYS A 13 21.78 25.89 36.79
N VAL A 14 20.62 25.37 37.20
CA VAL A 14 19.78 24.50 36.38
C VAL A 14 18.69 25.35 35.73
N LEU A 15 18.80 25.54 34.41
CA LEU A 15 17.76 26.15 33.57
C LEU A 15 16.52 25.23 33.52
N PRO A 16 15.28 25.74 33.55
CA PRO A 16 14.12 24.91 33.33
C PRO A 16 14.02 24.57 31.84
N LEU A 17 14.20 23.28 31.55
CA LEU A 17 13.97 22.65 30.26
C LEU A 17 12.48 22.83 29.90
N SER A 18 12.18 23.69 28.94
CA SER A 18 10.82 23.79 28.38
C SER A 18 10.57 22.53 27.57
N ALA A 19 9.79 21.61 28.12
CA ALA A 19 9.29 20.44 27.40
C ALA A 19 8.32 20.92 26.31
N ALA A 20 8.81 21.09 25.09
CA ALA A 20 7.96 21.20 23.91
C ALA A 20 7.21 19.89 23.77
N LEU A 21 5.92 19.89 24.10
CA LEU A 21 5.00 18.79 23.82
C LEU A 21 4.91 18.63 22.30
N ALA A 22 5.70 17.73 21.74
CA ALA A 22 5.48 17.21 20.40
C ALA A 22 4.13 16.47 20.42
N GLN A 23 3.06 17.14 19.97
CA GLN A 23 1.80 16.48 19.69
C GLN A 23 2.04 15.54 18.50
N THR A 24 2.18 14.24 18.79
CA THR A 24 2.11 13.21 17.75
C THR A 24 0.68 13.17 17.25
N ALA A 25 0.42 13.80 16.11
CA ALA A 25 -0.83 13.64 15.38
C ALA A 25 -1.09 12.13 15.22
N ALA A 26 -2.27 11.67 15.64
CA ALA A 26 -2.68 10.28 15.47
C ALA A 26 -2.59 9.91 13.98
N PRO A 27 -2.25 8.65 13.63
CA PRO A 27 -2.25 8.21 12.25
C PRO A 27 -3.67 8.32 11.71
N VAL A 28 -3.93 9.36 10.91
CA VAL A 28 -5.20 9.52 10.20
C VAL A 28 -5.17 8.52 9.05
N ASN A 29 -5.79 7.36 9.23
CA ASN A 29 -6.06 6.48 8.10
C ASN A 29 -7.02 7.23 7.17
N PRO A 30 -6.64 7.53 5.92
CA PRO A 30 -7.54 8.16 4.98
C PRO A 30 -8.75 7.24 4.74
N PRO A 31 -9.96 7.81 4.54
CA PRO A 31 -11.13 7.01 4.24
C PRO A 31 -10.91 6.17 2.96
N PRO A 32 -11.47 4.95 2.89
CA PRO A 32 -11.30 4.09 1.72
C PRO A 32 -11.86 4.76 0.46
N THR A 33 -11.16 4.59 -0.66
CA THR A 33 -11.59 5.18 -1.94
C THR A 33 -12.89 4.53 -2.40
N PRO A 34 -13.94 5.31 -2.76
CA PRO A 34 -15.18 4.75 -3.26
C PRO A 34 -15.00 3.96 -4.55
N VAL A 35 -15.76 2.87 -4.69
CA VAL A 35 -15.81 2.05 -5.91
C VAL A 35 -16.75 2.71 -6.92
N ALA A 36 -16.27 2.93 -8.14
CA ALA A 36 -17.05 3.44 -9.25
C ALA A 36 -17.69 2.31 -10.08
N SER A 37 -17.00 1.17 -10.21
CA SER A 37 -17.51 -0.02 -10.88
C SER A 37 -16.87 -1.28 -10.32
N ASP A 38 -17.60 -2.38 -10.36
CA ASP A 38 -17.18 -3.69 -9.88
C ASP A 38 -17.68 -4.77 -10.83
N LEU A 39 -16.75 -5.49 -11.46
CA LEU A 39 -17.06 -6.53 -12.42
C LEU A 39 -16.31 -7.82 -12.06
N THR A 40 -17.00 -8.95 -12.09
CA THR A 40 -16.35 -10.26 -11.95
C THR A 40 -16.41 -11.02 -13.27
N ARG A 41 -15.27 -11.56 -13.70
CA ARG A 41 -15.11 -12.44 -14.87
C ARG A 41 -14.76 -13.84 -14.39
N THR A 42 -15.43 -14.85 -14.91
CA THR A 42 -15.09 -16.25 -14.61
C THR A 42 -14.04 -16.77 -15.59
N CYS A 43 -13.03 -17.47 -15.10
CA CYS A 43 -11.88 -17.96 -15.87
C CYS A 43 -11.96 -19.45 -16.19
N ASN A 44 -13.17 -20.00 -16.37
CA ASN A 44 -13.44 -21.43 -16.48
C ASN A 44 -13.02 -22.09 -17.83
N GLY A 45 -12.10 -21.48 -18.58
CA GLY A 45 -11.57 -22.02 -19.84
C GLY A 45 -10.22 -22.72 -19.68
N ASN A 46 -9.86 -23.59 -20.64
CA ASN A 46 -8.51 -24.16 -20.78
C ASN A 46 -7.48 -23.03 -20.98
N GLY A 47 -6.94 -22.51 -19.88
CA GLY A 47 -5.95 -21.41 -19.90
C GLY A 47 -6.20 -20.30 -18.88
N GLY A 48 -7.36 -20.26 -18.20
CA GLY A 48 -7.65 -19.22 -17.23
C GLY A 48 -7.83 -17.82 -17.86
N CYS A 49 -7.74 -16.78 -17.02
CA CYS A 49 -7.63 -15.39 -17.48
C CYS A 49 -6.19 -14.91 -17.34
N VAL A 50 -5.73 -14.09 -18.28
CA VAL A 50 -4.40 -13.47 -18.25
C VAL A 50 -4.56 -11.95 -18.22
N LEU A 51 -4.02 -11.32 -17.17
CA LEU A 51 -3.90 -9.88 -17.04
C LEU A 51 -2.52 -9.46 -17.56
N THR A 52 -2.49 -8.54 -18.51
CA THR A 52 -1.25 -7.95 -19.02
C THR A 52 -1.32 -6.44 -18.87
N CYS A 53 -0.38 -5.86 -18.12
CA CYS A 53 -0.26 -4.41 -17.97
C CYS A 53 0.96 -3.89 -18.73
N MET A 54 0.73 -2.86 -19.53
CA MET A 54 1.75 -2.23 -20.36
C MET A 54 2.04 -0.82 -19.88
N ASN A 55 3.30 -0.41 -19.97
CA ASN A 55 3.67 0.99 -19.82
C ASN A 55 3.25 1.82 -21.05
N GLN A 56 3.46 3.14 -21.00
CA GLN A 56 3.14 4.04 -22.13
C GLN A 56 3.97 3.78 -23.40
N GLN A 57 5.07 3.03 -23.30
CA GLN A 57 5.87 2.59 -24.45
C GLN A 57 5.34 1.28 -25.08
N GLY A 58 4.25 0.72 -24.56
CA GLY A 58 3.66 -0.54 -25.01
C GLY A 58 4.40 -1.79 -24.54
N GLN A 59 5.37 -1.66 -23.64
CA GLN A 59 6.10 -2.80 -23.09
C GLN A 59 5.28 -3.44 -21.97
N SER A 60 5.12 -4.77 -22.01
CA SER A 60 4.54 -5.50 -20.89
C SER A 60 5.47 -5.42 -19.68
N ILE A 61 4.95 -4.93 -18.56
CA ILE A 61 5.69 -4.85 -17.30
C ILE A 61 5.13 -5.79 -16.23
N LEU A 62 3.92 -6.32 -16.45
CA LEU A 62 3.26 -7.27 -15.56
C LEU A 62 2.41 -8.21 -16.41
N THR A 63 2.61 -9.50 -16.21
CA THR A 63 1.74 -10.54 -16.74
C THR A 63 1.38 -11.47 -15.60
N GLU A 64 0.10 -11.61 -15.34
CA GLU A 64 -0.44 -12.41 -14.26
C GLU A 64 -1.56 -13.30 -14.78
N GLN A 65 -1.73 -14.46 -14.15
CA GLN A 65 -2.75 -15.42 -14.52
C GLN A 65 -3.69 -15.66 -13.35
N ALA A 66 -4.97 -15.85 -13.66
CA ALA A 66 -6.02 -16.27 -12.75
C ALA A 66 -6.64 -17.57 -13.27
N THR A 67 -6.79 -18.57 -12.41
CA THR A 67 -7.35 -19.88 -12.82
C THR A 67 -8.86 -19.97 -12.64
N ARG A 68 -9.47 -19.17 -11.74
CA ARG A 68 -10.91 -19.28 -11.43
C ARG A 68 -11.71 -18.04 -11.78
N ALA A 69 -11.25 -16.87 -11.37
CA ALA A 69 -11.97 -15.62 -11.61
C ALA A 69 -11.04 -14.42 -11.52
N VAL A 70 -11.45 -13.31 -12.14
CA VAL A 70 -10.86 -11.99 -11.92
C VAL A 70 -11.96 -11.02 -11.56
N ARG A 71 -11.81 -10.33 -10.43
CA ARG A 71 -12.65 -9.20 -10.05
C ARG A 71 -11.91 -7.90 -10.38
N ILE A 72 -12.54 -7.09 -11.21
CA ILE A 72 -12.03 -5.82 -11.73
C ILE A 72 -12.81 -4.71 -11.03
N ILE A 73 -12.11 -3.88 -10.28
CA ILE A 73 -12.70 -2.84 -9.46
C ILE A 73 -12.15 -1.51 -9.96
N SER A 74 -13.01 -0.71 -10.59
CA SER A 74 -12.65 0.67 -10.95
C SER A 74 -12.96 1.56 -9.75
N LEU A 75 -11.95 2.27 -9.26
CA LEU A 75 -12.06 3.21 -8.16
C LEU A 75 -12.45 4.60 -8.70
N SER A 76 -13.16 5.36 -7.89
CA SER A 76 -13.62 6.72 -8.23
C SER A 76 -12.49 7.72 -8.49
N ASN A 77 -11.27 7.44 -8.03
CA ASN A 77 -10.07 8.23 -8.33
C ASN A 77 -9.42 7.88 -9.69
N GLY A 78 -10.01 6.97 -10.46
CA GLY A 78 -9.51 6.53 -11.77
C GLY A 78 -8.54 5.34 -11.72
N ASN A 79 -8.16 4.88 -10.52
CA ASN A 79 -7.34 3.68 -10.39
C ASN A 79 -8.18 2.41 -10.62
N SER A 80 -7.51 1.31 -10.93
CA SER A 80 -8.14 -0.01 -11.06
C SER A 80 -7.45 -1.03 -10.17
N GLU A 81 -8.23 -1.85 -9.48
CA GLU A 81 -7.76 -2.98 -8.70
C GLU A 81 -8.23 -4.28 -9.38
N PHE A 82 -7.29 -5.17 -9.64
CA PHE A 82 -7.54 -6.50 -10.19
C PHE A 82 -7.28 -7.53 -9.12
N ARG A 83 -8.32 -8.24 -8.67
CA ARG A 83 -8.21 -9.38 -7.76
C ARG A 83 -8.32 -10.66 -8.56
N MET A 84 -7.24 -11.40 -8.66
CA MET A 84 -7.10 -12.60 -9.45
C MET A 84 -7.17 -13.83 -8.55
N ASP A 85 -8.26 -14.59 -8.66
CA ASP A 85 -8.46 -15.85 -7.93
C ASP A 85 -7.74 -17.00 -8.65
N ASN A 86 -6.69 -17.50 -8.02
CA ASN A 86 -5.87 -18.63 -8.47
C ASN A 86 -6.28 -19.95 -7.80
N GLY A 87 -7.47 -20.01 -7.21
CA GLY A 87 -7.97 -21.20 -6.53
C GLY A 87 -7.20 -21.49 -5.26
N THR A 88 -6.55 -22.65 -5.19
CA THR A 88 -5.84 -23.08 -3.99
C THR A 88 -4.60 -22.25 -3.68
N ALA A 89 -4.09 -21.50 -4.66
CA ALA A 89 -2.97 -20.56 -4.46
C ALA A 89 -3.42 -19.21 -3.86
N GLY A 90 -4.73 -18.98 -3.69
CA GLY A 90 -5.28 -17.75 -3.13
C GLY A 90 -5.52 -16.65 -4.15
N VAL A 91 -5.64 -15.42 -3.67
CA VAL A 91 -5.98 -14.23 -4.47
C VAL A 91 -4.76 -13.33 -4.61
N ASN A 92 -4.37 -13.01 -5.85
CA ASN A 92 -3.38 -11.98 -6.12
C ASN A 92 -4.09 -10.64 -6.40
N VAL A 93 -3.57 -9.54 -5.86
CA VAL A 93 -4.19 -8.21 -5.99
C VAL A 93 -3.22 -7.26 -6.68
N VAL A 94 -3.61 -6.76 -7.84
CA VAL A 94 -2.83 -5.80 -8.62
C VAL A 94 -3.55 -4.45 -8.59
N LEU A 95 -2.92 -3.44 -8.00
CA LEU A 95 -3.40 -2.07 -8.02
C LEU A 95 -2.69 -1.28 -9.11
N VAL A 96 -3.48 -0.64 -9.97
CA VAL A 96 -3.01 0.07 -11.15
C VAL A 96 -3.43 1.53 -11.05
N SER A 97 -2.44 2.42 -11.04
CA SER A 97 -2.68 3.86 -11.15
C SER A 97 -3.02 4.23 -12.59
N LYS A 98 -3.96 5.16 -12.78
CA LYS A 98 -4.43 5.57 -14.12
C LYS A 98 -3.32 6.14 -15.01
N ASP A 99 -2.27 6.71 -14.41
CA ASP A 99 -1.35 7.58 -15.14
C ASP A 99 -0.22 6.82 -15.87
N ASN A 100 0.05 5.57 -15.48
CA ASN A 100 1.29 4.92 -15.92
C ASN A 100 1.10 3.59 -16.65
N LEU A 101 -0.08 2.97 -16.55
CA LEU A 101 -0.29 1.61 -17.06
C LEU A 101 -1.64 1.42 -17.73
N VAL A 102 -1.63 0.67 -18.81
CA VAL A 102 -2.83 0.16 -19.47
C VAL A 102 -2.86 -1.35 -19.30
N CYS A 103 -3.89 -1.85 -18.63
CA CYS A 103 -4.05 -3.29 -18.40
C CYS A 103 -5.15 -3.87 -19.29
N ARG A 104 -4.85 -5.02 -19.88
CA ARG A 104 -5.78 -5.82 -20.66
C ARG A 104 -5.95 -7.17 -19.98
N LEU A 105 -7.21 -7.53 -19.74
CA LEU A 105 -7.57 -8.89 -19.38
C LEU A 105 -7.93 -9.67 -20.65
N SER A 106 -7.36 -10.87 -20.80
CA SER A 106 -7.72 -11.81 -21.86
C SER A 106 -8.17 -13.14 -21.26
N GLY A 107 -9.05 -13.85 -21.97
CA GLY A 107 -9.72 -15.03 -21.43
C GLY A 107 -10.86 -14.69 -20.49
N GLY A 108 -11.53 -15.75 -20.02
CA GLY A 108 -12.75 -15.67 -19.22
C GLY A 108 -14.02 -15.30 -20.00
N THR A 109 -15.17 -15.69 -19.45
CA THR A 109 -16.52 -15.36 -19.95
C THR A 109 -17.22 -14.46 -18.96
#